data_AF-A0A5S3Z987-F1
#
_entry.id   AF-A0A5S3Z987-F1
#
_cell.length_a   1.000
_cell.length_b   1.000
_cell.length_c   1.000
_cell.angle_alpha   90.00
_cell.angle_beta   90.00
_cell.angle_gamma   90.00
#
_symmetry.space_group_name_H-M   'P 1'
#
loop_
_entity.id
_entity.type
_entity.pdbx_description
1 polymer ?
#
loop_
_entity_poly.entity_id
_entity_poly.type
_entity_poly.pdbx_seq_one_letter_code
_entity_poly.pdbx_strand_id
1 'polypeptide(L)'
;MKQQQGFTLVSVMLLTVVAGVVVFTSLKDSIVQERLSGNFQKKVNARMMSERAVFAQAEKVQQQLHANPDADIDDLVAQTQQAHSGSIHKGDLKYRAQLNKNGAGELEIAALGERYAGEAEANLVARYAVTSNGGYAPFNTAIVGCDGVLNSAGGNIDSYDSQQLDGQYDRDIASTQAHVKTISPNADIVVSGGSSTWGDVRATGNINITGAGFISGTVHANGDIDVSGGSSGDYTIPPGFPAKTRIGGDILAKGSVTYQGRHILGVVRAEQDVHFTPSFAVRNINNNGLAVLYGGNNTTEENNKDSIAGTNYKGVPYHQTVTVPAVPASNSEDPNHDPKDPDTNCDPYSLPSELAKLQQKLPRQGLNVTGWGNHAQFDDEQGRDSFGSIYMPTSTSILGRQYGSVYFLDDLIINGAELTIAKGDVVFYINGDFKLTTNGNSALNINEGASLTLFVQGKSQIQQPVNVLKKTLNSNKLPPFSLYSGYQDNSAATQCGGDFGVELSGTGQMYGTIYAPYSNVKFGASGELYGAIRGKRVSVCGDGDIHYDTALKKSQGGNLGGQRRVIFLGWQYKTPEELSP
;
A
#
# COMPACT_ATOMS: atom_id res chain seq x y z
N MET A 1 26.55 90.15 10.99
CA MET A 1 25.93 88.88 10.55
C MET A 1 25.05 88.36 11.69
N LYS A 2 23.72 88.45 11.56
CA LYS A 2 22.76 87.88 12.53
C LYS A 2 22.47 86.44 12.10
N GLN A 3 22.93 85.44 12.86
CA GLN A 3 22.63 84.04 12.60
C GLN A 3 21.62 83.49 13.61
N GLN A 4 20.69 82.70 13.06
CA GLN A 4 19.49 82.14 13.65
C GLN A 4 19.82 81.18 14.80
N GLN A 5 19.43 81.51 16.03
CA GLN A 5 19.51 80.59 17.19
C GLN A 5 18.17 79.95 17.57
N GLY A 6 17.06 80.32 16.91
CA GLY A 6 15.72 79.76 17.18
C GLY A 6 15.38 78.48 16.41
N PHE A 7 15.98 78.24 15.24
CA PHE A 7 15.67 77.08 14.40
C PHE A 7 16.27 75.78 14.96
N THR A 8 17.46 75.86 15.58
CA THR A 8 18.19 74.71 16.12
C THR A 8 17.41 73.99 17.22
N LEU A 9 16.70 74.71 18.09
CA LEU A 9 15.90 74.11 19.16
C LEU A 9 14.71 73.30 18.59
N VAL A 10 14.04 73.85 17.59
CA VAL A 10 12.90 73.20 16.93
C VAL A 10 13.36 71.97 16.12
N SER A 11 14.50 72.05 15.42
CA SER A 11 15.10 70.90 14.73
C SER A 11 15.51 69.79 15.70
N VAL A 12 16.09 70.12 16.86
CA VAL A 12 16.47 69.14 17.88
C VAL A 12 15.24 68.50 18.53
N MET A 13 14.17 69.27 18.78
CA MET A 13 12.89 68.72 19.27
C MET A 13 12.23 67.80 18.23
N LEU A 14 12.19 68.18 16.96
CA LEU A 14 11.66 67.33 15.89
C LEU A 14 12.50 66.05 15.73
N LEU A 15 13.82 66.15 15.78
CA LEU A 15 14.71 64.98 15.74
C LEU A 15 14.54 64.05 16.94
N THR A 16 14.34 64.58 18.14
CA THR A 16 14.09 63.76 19.34
C THR A 16 12.71 63.12 19.33
N VAL A 17 11.68 63.78 18.80
CA VAL A 17 10.35 63.17 18.60
C VAL A 17 10.43 62.07 17.55
N VAL A 18 11.10 62.30 16.43
CA VAL A 18 11.28 61.28 15.37
C VAL A 18 12.09 60.09 15.91
N ALA A 19 13.18 60.34 16.64
CA ALA A 19 13.97 59.29 17.28
C ALA A 19 13.15 58.51 18.33
N GLY A 20 12.34 59.21 19.13
CA GLY A 20 11.44 58.59 20.11
C GLY A 20 10.43 57.65 19.45
N VAL A 21 9.76 58.11 18.38
CA VAL A 21 8.80 57.28 17.62
C VAL A 21 9.46 56.02 17.07
N VAL A 22 10.69 56.13 16.54
CA VAL A 22 11.44 54.98 16.01
C VAL A 22 11.81 53.98 17.12
N VAL A 23 12.28 54.47 18.27
CA VAL A 23 12.62 53.62 19.42
C VAL A 23 11.38 52.91 19.98
N PHE A 24 10.25 53.61 20.13
CA PHE A 24 9.01 53.00 20.61
C PHE A 24 8.44 51.96 19.63
N THR A 25 8.58 52.19 18.33
CA THR A 25 8.15 51.23 17.31
C THR A 25 9.02 49.96 17.35
N SER A 26 10.34 50.13 17.47
CA SER A 26 11.28 49.01 17.62
C SER A 26 11.04 48.17 18.88
N LEU A 27 10.73 48.81 20.01
CA LEU A 27 10.37 48.12 21.26
C LEU A 27 9.05 47.33 21.10
N LYS A 28 8.06 47.90 20.43
CA LYS A 28 6.77 47.22 20.17
C LYS A 28 6.98 45.98 19.30
N ASP A 29 7.78 46.09 18.24
CA ASP A 29 8.08 44.98 17.34
C ASP A 29 8.88 43.87 18.05
N SER A 30 9.83 44.26 18.90
CA SER A 30 10.59 43.31 19.73
C SER A 30 9.69 42.52 20.67
N ILE A 31 8.74 43.17 21.34
CA ILE A 31 7.75 42.50 22.22
C ILE A 31 6.84 41.56 21.42
N VAL A 32 6.42 41.95 20.22
CA VAL A 32 5.60 41.10 19.35
C VAL A 32 6.39 39.87 18.88
N GLN A 33 7.65 40.04 18.48
CA GLN A 33 8.53 38.93 18.10
C GLN A 33 8.80 37.99 19.27
N GLU A 34 9.05 38.51 20.46
CA GLU A 34 9.25 37.72 21.68
C GLU A 34 8.00 36.88 21.99
N ARG A 35 6.81 37.47 21.90
CA ARG A 35 5.53 36.75 22.09
C ARG A 35 5.28 35.69 21.03
N LEU A 36 5.59 35.96 19.76
CA LEU A 36 5.46 34.99 18.68
C LEU A 36 6.42 33.82 18.87
N SER A 37 7.69 34.10 19.20
CA SER A 37 8.70 33.09 19.50
C SER A 37 8.31 32.24 20.72
N GLY A 38 7.85 32.88 21.79
CA GLY A 38 7.35 32.20 22.98
C GLY A 38 6.15 31.30 22.68
N ASN A 39 5.15 31.80 21.93
CA ASN A 39 3.99 31.00 21.54
C ASN A 39 4.35 29.84 20.62
N PHE A 40 5.28 30.06 19.68
CA PHE A 40 5.80 29.01 18.81
C PHE A 40 6.50 27.92 19.63
N GLN A 41 7.40 28.29 20.55
CA GLN A 41 8.09 27.35 21.42
C GLN A 41 7.10 26.57 22.31
N LYS A 42 6.04 27.22 22.79
CA LYS A 42 4.99 26.55 23.57
C LYS A 42 4.27 25.50 22.74
N LYS A 43 3.88 25.85 21.51
CA LYS A 43 3.17 24.95 20.58
C LYS A 43 4.02 23.77 20.13
N VAL A 44 5.31 23.99 19.81
CA VAL A 44 6.24 22.92 19.42
C VAL A 44 6.44 21.93 20.57
N ASN A 45 6.60 22.43 21.80
CA ASN A 45 6.73 21.55 22.96
C ASN A 45 5.46 20.75 23.26
N ALA A 46 4.28 21.35 23.15
CA ALA A 46 3.01 20.64 23.28
C ALA A 46 2.90 19.50 22.26
N ARG A 47 3.30 19.75 21.00
CA ARG A 47 3.36 18.73 19.95
C ARG A 47 4.30 17.58 20.27
N MET A 48 5.54 17.87 20.66
CA MET A 48 6.50 16.83 21.05
C MET A 48 5.99 15.96 22.21
N MET A 49 5.24 16.56 23.15
CA MET A 49 4.63 15.82 24.26
C MET A 49 3.49 14.91 23.79
N SER A 50 2.66 15.36 22.84
CA SER A 50 1.62 14.52 22.24
C SER A 50 2.22 13.34 21.44
N GLU A 51 3.28 13.58 20.66
CA GLU A 51 3.98 12.53 19.91
C GLU A 51 4.60 11.48 20.84
N ARG A 52 5.28 11.93 21.90
CA ARG A 52 5.84 11.04 22.93
C ARG A 52 4.78 10.12 23.54
N ALA A 53 3.59 10.66 23.83
CA ALA A 53 2.50 9.89 24.43
C ALA A 53 1.98 8.82 23.47
N VAL A 54 1.86 9.15 22.17
CA VAL A 54 1.50 8.18 21.13
C VAL A 54 2.51 7.04 21.07
N PHE A 55 3.81 7.35 20.97
CA PHE A 55 4.83 6.31 20.87
C PHE A 55 4.89 5.40 22.09
N ALA A 56 4.81 5.98 23.29
CA ALA A 56 4.83 5.20 24.52
C ALA A 56 3.58 4.32 24.68
N GLN A 57 2.40 4.79 24.24
CA GLN A 57 1.19 3.97 24.25
C GLN A 57 1.24 2.87 23.18
N ALA A 58 1.75 3.17 21.98
CA ALA A 58 1.91 2.18 20.92
C ALA A 58 2.87 1.05 21.32
N GLU A 59 3.96 1.37 22.01
CA GLU A 59 4.90 0.39 22.54
C GLU A 59 4.23 -0.57 23.54
N LYS A 60 3.38 -0.05 24.44
CA LYS A 60 2.61 -0.89 25.36
C LYS A 60 1.63 -1.82 24.64
N VAL A 61 0.93 -1.31 23.63
CA VAL A 61 0.02 -2.14 22.82
C VAL A 61 0.81 -3.24 22.11
N GLN A 62 1.98 -2.94 21.56
CA GLN A 62 2.86 -3.93 20.94
C GLN A 62 3.31 -5.00 21.94
N GLN A 63 3.72 -4.60 23.15
CA GLN A 63 4.11 -5.53 24.22
C GLN A 63 2.95 -6.45 24.64
N GLN A 64 1.74 -5.91 24.74
CA GLN A 64 0.56 -6.69 25.10
C GLN A 64 0.17 -7.67 23.98
N LEU A 65 0.29 -7.25 22.72
CA LEU A 65 0.05 -8.08 21.56
C LEU A 65 1.09 -9.21 21.43
N HIS A 66 2.33 -8.97 21.86
CA HIS A 66 3.35 -10.02 21.98
C HIS A 66 3.04 -11.01 23.10
N ALA A 67 2.51 -10.54 24.23
CA ALA A 67 2.16 -11.38 25.37
C ALA A 67 0.88 -12.21 25.15
N ASN A 68 -0.09 -11.67 24.39
CA ASN A 68 -1.32 -12.34 24.01
C ASN A 68 -1.61 -12.18 22.51
N PRO A 69 -1.06 -13.06 21.66
CA PRO A 69 -1.24 -13.01 20.21
C PRO A 69 -2.67 -13.28 19.73
N ASP A 70 -3.63 -13.66 20.57
CA ASP A 70 -5.01 -13.90 20.14
C ASP A 70 -5.96 -12.75 20.51
N ALA A 71 -5.45 -11.70 21.18
CA ALA A 71 -6.25 -10.53 21.60
C ALA A 71 -6.85 -9.76 20.42
N ASP A 72 -8.16 -9.60 20.36
CA ASP A 72 -8.78 -8.69 19.37
C ASP A 72 -8.50 -7.21 19.76
N ILE A 73 -8.80 -6.27 18.87
CA ILE A 73 -8.65 -4.83 19.14
C ILE A 73 -9.47 -4.41 20.36
N ASP A 74 -10.65 -5.01 20.57
CA ASP A 74 -11.47 -4.74 21.75
C ASP A 74 -10.78 -5.23 23.04
N ASP A 75 -10.08 -6.36 22.99
CA ASP A 75 -9.29 -6.87 24.11
C ASP A 75 -8.05 -5.99 24.39
N LEU A 76 -7.36 -5.55 23.34
CA LEU A 76 -6.21 -4.65 23.44
C LEU A 76 -6.60 -3.31 24.05
N VAL A 77 -7.75 -2.75 23.65
CA VAL A 77 -8.33 -1.53 24.23
C VAL A 77 -8.65 -1.75 25.70
N ALA A 78 -9.36 -2.82 26.05
CA ALA A 78 -9.75 -3.11 27.43
C ALA A 78 -8.54 -3.35 28.37
N GLN A 79 -7.51 -4.03 27.89
CA GLN A 79 -6.32 -4.37 28.70
C GLN A 79 -5.32 -3.21 28.81
N THR A 80 -5.36 -2.25 27.88
CA THR A 80 -4.45 -1.09 27.83
C THR A 80 -5.18 0.24 28.10
N GLN A 81 -6.39 0.17 28.67
CA GLN A 81 -7.31 1.30 28.86
C GLN A 81 -6.79 2.40 29.80
N GLN A 82 -5.80 2.09 30.65
CA GLN A 82 -5.19 3.11 31.50
C GLN A 82 -4.48 4.15 30.64
N ALA A 83 -5.00 5.38 30.65
CA ALA A 83 -4.42 6.47 29.91
C ALA A 83 -2.94 6.64 30.28
N HIS A 84 -2.04 6.51 29.30
CA HIS A 84 -0.62 6.72 29.55
C HIS A 84 -0.38 8.20 29.73
N SER A 85 -0.20 8.62 30.99
CA SER A 85 0.07 10.00 31.34
C SER A 85 1.40 10.16 32.06
N GLY A 86 2.05 11.29 31.82
CA GLY A 86 3.29 11.66 32.50
C GLY A 86 3.49 13.16 32.52
N SER A 87 4.44 13.60 33.35
CA SER A 87 4.84 15.01 33.43
C SER A 87 6.35 15.15 33.50
N ILE A 88 6.89 16.18 32.87
CA ILE A 88 8.32 16.49 32.82
C ILE A 88 8.50 17.94 33.32
N HIS A 89 9.67 18.25 33.89
CA HIS A 89 9.99 19.58 34.43
C HIS A 89 8.96 20.08 35.46
N LYS A 90 8.85 19.40 36.60
CA LYS A 90 7.97 19.79 37.73
C LYS A 90 6.48 20.03 37.36
N GLY A 91 5.99 19.44 36.27
CA GLY A 91 4.59 19.53 35.87
C GLY A 91 4.29 20.54 34.76
N ASP A 92 5.30 21.26 34.26
CA ASP A 92 5.13 22.26 33.20
C ASP A 92 4.86 21.65 31.83
N LEU A 93 5.33 20.43 31.59
CA LEU A 93 5.07 19.66 30.38
C LEU A 93 4.29 18.41 30.78
N LYS A 94 3.09 18.25 30.26
CA LYS A 94 2.23 17.09 30.54
C LYS A 94 1.86 16.41 29.23
N TYR A 95 1.61 15.12 29.34
CA TYR A 95 1.03 14.37 28.25
C TYR A 95 0.06 13.31 28.77
N ARG A 96 -0.94 12.98 27.96
CA ARG A 96 -1.89 11.90 28.20
C ARG A 96 -2.25 11.26 26.86
N ALA A 97 -2.21 9.93 26.78
CA ALA A 97 -2.72 9.17 25.64
C ALA A 97 -3.87 8.26 26.09
N GLN A 98 -4.90 8.16 25.27
CA GLN A 98 -6.01 7.23 25.40
C GLN A 98 -6.08 6.34 24.16
N LEU A 99 -6.50 5.10 24.36
CA LEU A 99 -6.56 4.07 23.34
C LEU A 99 -8.02 3.71 23.07
N ASN A 100 -8.46 3.80 21.82
CA ASN A 100 -9.82 3.53 21.38
C ASN A 100 -9.82 2.67 20.10
N LYS A 101 -10.98 2.14 19.73
CA LYS A 101 -11.23 1.52 18.41
C LYS A 101 -12.08 2.48 17.58
N ASN A 102 -11.66 2.76 16.35
CA ASN A 102 -12.41 3.64 15.46
C ASN A 102 -13.51 2.89 14.69
N GLY A 103 -14.36 3.62 13.97
CA GLY A 103 -15.46 3.05 13.19
C GLY A 103 -15.03 2.16 12.01
N ALA A 104 -13.75 2.23 11.61
CA ALA A 104 -13.15 1.34 10.61
C ALA A 104 -12.58 0.05 11.22
N GLY A 105 -12.71 -0.13 12.55
CA GLY A 105 -12.15 -1.26 13.26
C GLY A 105 -10.63 -1.19 13.42
N GLU A 106 -10.02 0.00 13.34
CA GLU A 106 -8.60 0.22 13.59
C GLU A 106 -8.37 0.70 15.03
N LEU A 107 -7.13 0.55 15.50
CA LEU A 107 -6.69 1.01 16.82
C LEU A 107 -6.31 2.49 16.73
N GLU A 108 -6.94 3.33 17.54
CA GLU A 108 -6.76 4.78 17.56
C GLU A 108 -6.14 5.22 18.90
N ILE A 109 -4.99 5.88 18.84
CA ILE A 109 -4.33 6.49 19.99
C ILE A 109 -4.54 8.00 19.92
N ALA A 110 -5.39 8.54 20.80
CA ALA A 110 -5.59 9.97 20.96
C ALA A 110 -4.69 10.50 22.08
N ALA A 111 -3.82 11.44 21.77
CA ALA A 111 -2.82 11.99 22.67
C ALA A 111 -2.93 13.51 22.80
N LEU A 112 -3.00 13.99 24.04
CA LEU A 112 -2.94 15.40 24.38
C LEU A 112 -1.58 15.71 24.99
N GLY A 113 -0.87 16.67 24.40
CA GLY A 113 0.33 17.28 24.97
C GLY A 113 0.03 18.70 25.43
N GLU A 114 0.49 19.06 26.62
CA GLU A 114 0.25 20.36 27.26
C GLU A 114 1.56 21.01 27.69
N ARG A 115 1.59 22.34 27.64
CA ARG A 115 2.63 23.16 28.28
C ARG A 115 2.01 24.26 29.15
N TYR A 116 2.60 24.50 30.32
CA TYR A 116 2.18 25.51 31.32
C TYR A 116 0.69 25.39 31.67
N ALA A 117 0.25 24.19 32.07
CA ALA A 117 -1.13 23.94 32.53
C ALA A 117 -2.23 24.36 31.51
N GLY A 118 -2.04 24.04 30.23
CA GLY A 118 -3.04 24.25 29.18
C GLY A 118 -2.89 25.55 28.38
N GLU A 119 -1.86 26.37 28.66
CA GLU A 119 -1.60 27.57 27.85
C GLU A 119 -1.24 27.26 26.38
N ALA A 120 -0.76 26.04 26.11
CA ALA A 120 -0.65 25.49 24.76
C ALA A 120 -0.94 24.00 24.78
N GLU A 121 -1.80 23.58 23.85
CA GLU A 121 -2.29 22.22 23.71
C GLU A 121 -2.06 21.72 22.28
N ALA A 122 -1.71 20.44 22.16
CA ALA A 122 -1.65 19.74 20.88
C ALA A 122 -2.34 18.38 21.03
N ASN A 123 -3.38 18.15 20.24
CA ASN A 123 -4.08 16.88 20.16
C ASN A 123 -3.61 16.13 18.91
N LEU A 124 -3.04 14.95 19.10
CA LEU A 124 -2.53 14.06 18.06
C LEU A 124 -3.31 12.75 18.10
N VAL A 125 -3.88 12.37 16.97
CA VAL A 125 -4.58 11.10 16.81
C VAL A 125 -3.80 10.23 15.84
N ALA A 126 -3.25 9.13 16.34
CA ALA A 126 -2.53 8.14 15.56
C ALA A 126 -3.39 6.89 15.33
N ARG A 127 -3.35 6.35 14.12
CA ARG A 127 -4.10 5.17 13.71
C ARG A 127 -3.15 4.00 13.47
N TYR A 128 -3.55 2.83 13.94
CA TYR A 128 -2.80 1.59 13.81
C TYR A 128 -3.72 0.46 13.35
N ALA A 129 -3.23 -0.35 12.40
CA ALA A 129 -3.82 -1.66 12.12
C ALA A 129 -3.17 -2.71 13.01
N VAL A 130 -3.94 -3.65 13.53
CA VAL A 130 -3.39 -4.84 14.18
C VAL A 130 -3.39 -5.97 13.16
N THR A 131 -2.25 -6.63 12.95
CA THR A 131 -2.22 -7.79 12.05
C THR A 131 -3.11 -8.90 12.62
N SER A 132 -3.99 -9.48 11.80
CA SER A 132 -5.14 -10.24 12.27
C SER A 132 -4.86 -11.67 12.73
N ASN A 133 -3.61 -12.14 12.72
CA ASN A 133 -3.19 -13.44 13.27
C ASN A 133 -1.66 -13.43 13.42
N GLY A 134 -1.12 -14.28 14.30
CA GLY A 134 0.32 -14.57 14.39
C GLY A 134 0.88 -15.33 13.17
N GLY A 135 0.50 -14.88 11.97
CA GLY A 135 0.91 -15.45 10.70
C GLY A 135 0.82 -14.37 9.65
N TYR A 136 1.91 -14.17 8.93
CA TYR A 136 1.97 -13.29 7.80
C TYR A 136 1.05 -13.77 6.66
N ALA A 137 0.33 -12.86 6.02
CA ALA A 137 -0.42 -13.13 4.79
C ALA A 137 0.30 -12.43 3.61
N PRO A 138 0.83 -13.17 2.63
CA PRO A 138 1.58 -12.58 1.52
C PRO A 138 0.72 -11.74 0.58
N PHE A 139 -0.61 -11.92 0.64
CA PHE A 139 -1.63 -11.24 -0.16
C PHE A 139 -2.32 -10.11 0.61
N ASN A 140 -1.59 -9.38 1.45
CA ASN A 140 -2.12 -8.23 2.19
C ASN A 140 -2.27 -6.96 1.33
N THR A 141 -1.84 -7.01 0.07
CA THR A 141 -1.70 -5.90 -0.88
C THR A 141 -2.17 -6.41 -2.25
N ALA A 142 -2.81 -5.57 -3.05
CA ALA A 142 -3.35 -5.94 -4.37
C ALA A 142 -2.25 -6.40 -5.33
N ILE A 143 -1.21 -5.57 -5.48
CA ILE A 143 -0.07 -5.83 -6.36
C ILE A 143 1.23 -5.60 -5.61
N VAL A 144 2.07 -6.63 -5.59
CA VAL A 144 3.43 -6.58 -5.07
C VAL A 144 4.39 -6.97 -6.19
N GLY A 145 5.18 -6.03 -6.67
CA GLY A 145 6.28 -6.31 -7.59
C GLY A 145 7.60 -6.17 -6.87
N CYS A 146 8.34 -7.25 -6.67
CA CYS A 146 9.54 -7.19 -5.85
C CYS A 146 10.59 -6.23 -6.43
N ASP A 147 10.95 -6.42 -7.70
CA ASP A 147 11.91 -5.62 -8.46
C ASP A 147 11.24 -4.52 -9.32
N GLY A 148 9.91 -4.43 -9.31
CA GLY A 148 9.18 -3.35 -9.97
C GLY A 148 7.76 -3.70 -10.42
N VAL A 149 6.99 -2.65 -10.70
CA VAL A 149 5.61 -2.75 -11.23
C VAL A 149 5.45 -1.84 -12.45
N LEU A 150 4.87 -2.38 -13.52
CA LEU A 150 4.45 -1.63 -14.70
C LEU A 150 2.92 -1.76 -14.85
N ASN A 151 2.22 -0.64 -15.02
CA ASN A 151 0.84 -0.61 -15.48
C ASN A 151 0.72 0.30 -16.71
N SER A 152 0.54 -0.29 -17.88
CA SER A 152 0.62 0.43 -19.16
C SER A 152 -0.68 0.55 -19.94
N ALA A 153 -1.65 -0.35 -19.74
CA ALA A 153 -2.83 -0.43 -20.60
C ALA A 153 -4.12 0.16 -19.99
N GLY A 154 -4.13 0.45 -18.69
CA GLY A 154 -5.11 1.38 -18.10
C GLY A 154 -6.29 0.79 -17.34
N GLY A 155 -6.31 -0.52 -17.05
CA GLY A 155 -7.31 -1.12 -16.16
C GLY A 155 -7.23 -0.57 -14.73
N ASN A 156 -8.38 -0.33 -14.09
CA ASN A 156 -8.46 0.18 -12.73
C ASN A 156 -8.04 -0.87 -11.72
N ILE A 157 -7.46 -0.41 -10.61
CA ILE A 157 -7.07 -1.26 -9.48
C ILE A 157 -7.89 -0.78 -8.29
N ASP A 158 -8.87 -1.56 -7.86
CA ASP A 158 -9.71 -1.26 -6.71
C ASP A 158 -9.80 -2.46 -5.76
N SER A 159 -10.66 -2.37 -4.73
CA SER A 159 -10.80 -3.45 -3.77
C SER A 159 -12.23 -3.67 -3.33
N TYR A 160 -12.52 -4.91 -2.94
CA TYR A 160 -13.79 -5.34 -2.38
C TYR A 160 -13.54 -6.37 -1.26
N ASP A 161 -14.60 -6.80 -0.57
CA ASP A 161 -14.54 -7.87 0.42
C ASP A 161 -15.40 -9.03 -0.09
N SER A 162 -14.78 -10.14 -0.49
CA SER A 162 -15.52 -11.30 -1.02
C SER A 162 -16.38 -12.03 0.02
N GLN A 163 -16.20 -11.73 1.31
CA GLN A 163 -17.09 -12.23 2.37
C GLN A 163 -18.42 -11.46 2.39
N GLN A 164 -18.49 -10.32 1.71
CA GLN A 164 -19.71 -9.53 1.51
C GLN A 164 -20.33 -9.89 0.15
N LEU A 165 -21.64 -9.69 0.04
CA LEU A 165 -22.41 -9.94 -1.19
C LEU A 165 -22.18 -11.32 -1.84
N ASP A 166 -21.88 -12.35 -1.03
CA ASP A 166 -21.65 -13.73 -1.50
C ASP A 166 -20.53 -13.86 -2.57
N GLY A 167 -19.52 -13.00 -2.51
CA GLY A 167 -18.40 -12.96 -3.47
C GLY A 167 -18.69 -12.15 -4.74
N GLN A 168 -19.83 -11.46 -4.82
CA GLN A 168 -20.11 -10.52 -5.90
C GLN A 168 -19.38 -9.20 -5.70
N TYR A 169 -18.88 -8.66 -6.79
CA TYR A 169 -18.34 -7.32 -6.83
C TYR A 169 -19.41 -6.32 -7.20
N ASP A 170 -19.42 -5.19 -6.50
CA ASP A 170 -20.23 -4.04 -6.80
C ASP A 170 -19.34 -2.80 -6.74
N ARG A 171 -19.27 -2.10 -7.87
CA ARG A 171 -18.43 -0.92 -8.06
C ARG A 171 -18.86 0.25 -7.15
N ASP A 172 -20.15 0.32 -6.78
CA ASP A 172 -20.67 1.43 -5.98
C ASP A 172 -20.23 1.36 -4.51
N ILE A 173 -19.81 0.18 -4.05
CA ILE A 173 -19.29 -0.06 -2.69
C ILE A 173 -17.82 -0.47 -2.68
N ALA A 174 -17.16 -0.47 -3.85
CA ALA A 174 -15.73 -0.76 -3.94
C ALA A 174 -14.93 0.27 -3.12
N SER A 175 -13.88 -0.21 -2.46
CA SER A 175 -13.11 0.52 -1.46
C SER A 175 -11.69 0.86 -1.95
N THR A 176 -10.98 1.67 -1.17
CA THR A 176 -9.64 2.18 -1.52
C THR A 176 -8.49 1.42 -0.85
N GLN A 177 -8.63 0.10 -0.66
CA GLN A 177 -7.63 -0.76 -0.01
C GLN A 177 -6.72 -1.50 -1.01
N ALA A 178 -6.72 -1.10 -2.28
CA ALA A 178 -5.99 -1.75 -3.36
C ALA A 178 -4.59 -1.15 -3.53
N HIS A 179 -3.71 -1.41 -2.56
CA HIS A 179 -2.38 -0.84 -2.57
C HIS A 179 -1.47 -1.51 -3.61
N VAL A 180 -0.51 -0.76 -4.13
CA VAL A 180 0.55 -1.22 -5.05
C VAL A 180 1.91 -0.90 -4.41
N LYS A 181 2.78 -1.92 -4.28
CA LYS A 181 4.09 -1.72 -3.64
C LYS A 181 5.24 -2.47 -4.31
N THR A 182 6.45 -1.97 -4.10
CA THR A 182 7.71 -2.70 -4.36
C THR A 182 8.46 -3.04 -3.07
N ILE A 183 9.39 -4.00 -3.13
CA ILE A 183 10.09 -4.53 -1.95
C ILE A 183 11.61 -4.48 -2.11
N SER A 184 12.16 -4.94 -3.23
CA SER A 184 13.61 -4.94 -3.47
C SER A 184 14.14 -3.51 -3.44
N PRO A 185 15.37 -3.24 -2.97
CA PRO A 185 15.92 -1.88 -2.98
C PRO A 185 15.93 -1.27 -4.39
N ASN A 186 15.60 0.01 -4.49
CA ASN A 186 15.57 0.76 -5.76
C ASN A 186 14.65 0.14 -6.83
N ALA A 187 13.53 -0.46 -6.42
CA ALA A 187 12.54 -1.01 -7.34
C ALA A 187 11.46 0.03 -7.69
N ASP A 188 11.30 0.27 -8.99
CA ASP A 188 10.48 1.35 -9.53
C ASP A 188 9.02 0.93 -9.78
N ILE A 189 8.11 1.92 -9.74
CA ILE A 189 6.73 1.78 -10.21
C ILE A 189 6.50 2.72 -11.39
N VAL A 190 6.01 2.18 -12.50
CA VAL A 190 5.64 2.95 -13.69
C VAL A 190 4.16 2.76 -13.99
N VAL A 191 3.41 3.87 -14.05
CA VAL A 191 2.00 3.91 -14.43
C VAL A 191 1.85 4.79 -15.66
N SER A 192 1.84 4.16 -16.84
CA SER A 192 1.75 4.86 -18.12
C SER A 192 0.36 4.79 -18.77
N GLY A 193 -0.48 3.84 -18.36
CA GLY A 193 -1.87 3.72 -18.80
C GLY A 193 -2.83 4.70 -18.12
N GLY A 194 -4.07 4.79 -18.60
CA GLY A 194 -5.14 5.59 -17.97
C GLY A 194 -5.68 5.04 -16.64
N SER A 195 -5.00 4.10 -16.01
CA SER A 195 -5.48 3.32 -14.87
C SER A 195 -5.58 4.12 -13.60
N SER A 196 -6.73 4.03 -12.94
CA SER A 196 -6.89 4.58 -11.59
C SER A 196 -6.56 3.51 -10.55
N THR A 197 -5.80 3.89 -9.52
CA THR A 197 -5.46 3.04 -8.39
C THR A 197 -6.17 3.53 -7.13
N TRP A 198 -7.11 2.75 -6.63
CA TRP A 198 -7.85 3.03 -5.42
C TRP A 198 -7.09 2.43 -4.22
N GLY A 199 -5.94 3.02 -3.92
CA GLY A 199 -5.08 2.65 -2.82
C GLY A 199 -3.83 3.54 -2.79
N ASP A 200 -2.86 3.10 -2.00
CA ASP A 200 -1.55 3.75 -1.92
C ASP A 200 -0.61 3.16 -2.97
N VAL A 201 0.30 3.99 -3.48
CA VAL A 201 1.37 3.57 -4.39
C VAL A 201 2.71 3.84 -3.71
N ARG A 202 3.46 2.78 -3.39
CA ARG A 202 4.69 2.87 -2.59
C ARG A 202 5.86 2.19 -3.28
N ALA A 203 6.91 2.94 -3.62
CA ALA A 203 8.10 2.40 -4.27
C ALA A 203 9.35 2.57 -3.41
N THR A 204 10.17 1.52 -3.37
CA THR A 204 11.52 1.55 -2.80
C THR A 204 12.54 2.21 -3.74
N GLY A 205 12.18 2.44 -5.01
CA GLY A 205 12.87 3.28 -5.98
C GLY A 205 12.02 4.50 -6.36
N ASN A 206 11.93 4.77 -7.67
CA ASN A 206 11.20 5.90 -8.25
C ASN A 206 9.73 5.56 -8.56
N ILE A 207 8.88 6.58 -8.66
CA ILE A 207 7.51 6.46 -9.17
C ILE A 207 7.34 7.37 -10.39
N ASN A 208 6.97 6.79 -11.53
CA ASN A 208 6.71 7.52 -12.77
C ASN A 208 5.26 7.30 -13.21
N ILE A 209 4.41 8.32 -13.08
CA ILE A 209 3.00 8.31 -13.47
C ILE A 209 2.83 9.21 -14.69
N THR A 210 2.92 8.60 -15.87
CA THR A 210 2.79 9.27 -17.17
C THR A 210 1.39 9.10 -17.79
N GLY A 211 0.56 8.24 -17.19
CA GLY A 211 -0.84 8.04 -17.55
C GLY A 211 -1.79 9.11 -17.00
N ALA A 212 -3.09 9.00 -17.27
CA ALA A 212 -4.12 9.96 -16.85
C ALA A 212 -4.94 9.57 -15.60
N GLY A 213 -4.70 8.40 -15.01
CA GLY A 213 -5.57 7.83 -13.99
C GLY A 213 -5.34 8.33 -12.55
N PHE A 214 -6.40 8.27 -11.74
CA PHE A 214 -6.46 8.79 -10.38
C PHE A 214 -5.81 7.86 -9.35
N ILE A 215 -5.17 8.42 -8.33
CA ILE A 215 -4.69 7.65 -7.17
C ILE A 215 -5.44 8.14 -5.93
N SER A 216 -6.17 7.25 -5.25
CA SER A 216 -6.96 7.65 -4.08
C SER A 216 -6.12 7.87 -2.82
N GLY A 217 -5.01 7.16 -2.70
CA GLY A 217 -4.15 7.17 -1.52
C GLY A 217 -2.88 8.01 -1.69
N THR A 218 -1.90 7.71 -0.85
CA THR A 218 -0.59 8.36 -0.81
C THR A 218 0.35 7.78 -1.85
N VAL A 219 1.10 8.65 -2.52
CA VAL A 219 2.21 8.30 -3.42
C VAL A 219 3.51 8.50 -2.67
N HIS A 220 4.26 7.43 -2.44
CA HIS A 220 5.44 7.44 -1.58
C HIS A 220 6.64 6.74 -2.24
N ALA A 221 7.74 7.45 -2.46
CA ALA A 221 8.96 6.93 -3.07
C ALA A 221 10.22 7.21 -2.24
N ASN A 222 11.13 6.24 -2.21
CA ASN A 222 12.50 6.46 -1.73
C ASN A 222 13.38 7.18 -2.76
N GLY A 223 12.99 7.18 -4.02
CA GLY A 223 13.59 7.97 -5.09
C GLY A 223 12.71 9.17 -5.48
N ASP A 224 12.75 9.51 -6.75
CA ASP A 224 11.99 10.60 -7.35
C ASP A 224 10.53 10.20 -7.62
N ILE A 225 9.64 11.19 -7.58
CA ILE A 225 8.25 11.05 -8.03
C ILE A 225 8.04 11.98 -9.22
N ASP A 226 7.77 11.41 -10.39
CA ASP A 226 7.31 12.15 -11.56
C ASP A 226 5.84 11.81 -11.85
N VAL A 227 4.98 12.83 -11.80
CA VAL A 227 3.60 12.77 -12.28
C VAL A 227 3.49 13.71 -13.46
N SER A 228 3.77 13.24 -14.67
CA SER A 228 3.82 14.07 -15.89
C SER A 228 2.64 13.85 -16.85
N GLY A 229 1.74 12.91 -16.55
CA GLY A 229 0.64 12.48 -17.43
C GLY A 229 -0.74 13.09 -17.20
N GLY A 230 -1.51 13.31 -18.29
CA GLY A 230 -2.98 13.36 -18.29
C GLY A 230 -3.67 14.56 -17.64
N SER A 231 -3.61 15.72 -18.30
CA SER A 231 -4.28 16.95 -17.86
C SER A 231 -5.81 17.01 -18.15
N SER A 232 -6.35 16.08 -18.94
CA SER A 232 -7.65 16.24 -19.62
C SER A 232 -8.67 15.10 -19.48
N GLY A 233 -8.40 14.02 -18.77
CA GLY A 233 -9.33 12.87 -18.68
C GLY A 233 -10.45 13.01 -17.64
N ASP A 234 -11.62 12.48 -17.96
CA ASP A 234 -12.60 12.00 -16.97
C ASP A 234 -12.13 10.61 -16.52
N TYR A 235 -11.50 10.54 -15.36
CA TYR A 235 -11.14 9.28 -14.70
C TYR A 235 -12.20 8.92 -13.66
N THR A 236 -12.36 7.63 -13.41
CA THR A 236 -13.30 7.13 -12.39
C THR A 236 -12.80 7.52 -11.01
N ILE A 237 -13.54 8.42 -10.36
CA ILE A 237 -13.28 8.86 -9.00
C ILE A 237 -14.24 8.09 -8.07
N PRO A 238 -13.73 7.38 -7.05
CA PRO A 238 -14.59 6.73 -6.07
C PRO A 238 -15.42 7.77 -5.29
N PRO A 239 -16.59 7.38 -4.75
CA PRO A 239 -17.40 8.26 -3.92
C PRO A 239 -16.58 8.89 -2.77
N GLY A 240 -16.81 10.18 -2.51
CA GLY A 240 -16.15 10.90 -1.41
C GLY A 240 -14.95 11.77 -1.80
N PHE A 241 -14.47 11.71 -3.05
CA PHE A 241 -13.40 12.57 -3.53
C PHE A 241 -13.92 13.74 -4.37
N PRO A 242 -13.40 14.98 -4.16
CA PRO A 242 -13.77 16.12 -4.99
C PRO A 242 -13.45 15.89 -6.47
N ALA A 243 -14.28 16.46 -7.35
CA ALA A 243 -13.98 16.48 -8.78
C ALA A 243 -12.61 17.10 -9.06
N LYS A 244 -11.95 16.63 -10.13
CA LYS A 244 -10.60 17.06 -10.52
C LYS A 244 -9.51 16.67 -9.52
N THR A 245 -9.73 15.71 -8.63
CA THR A 245 -8.66 15.19 -7.79
C THR A 245 -7.80 14.21 -8.57
N ARG A 246 -6.49 14.44 -8.66
CA ARG A 246 -5.57 13.47 -9.27
C ARG A 246 -4.92 12.55 -8.23
N ILE A 247 -4.52 13.12 -7.10
CA ILE A 247 -3.96 12.40 -5.95
C ILE A 247 -4.81 12.71 -4.72
N GLY A 248 -5.44 11.68 -4.16
CA GLY A 248 -6.32 11.78 -2.99
C GLY A 248 -5.57 11.82 -1.65
N GLY A 249 -4.33 11.33 -1.59
CA GLY A 249 -3.47 11.37 -0.41
C GLY A 249 -2.30 12.36 -0.53
N ASP A 250 -1.21 12.03 0.17
CA ASP A 250 0.03 12.80 0.19
C ASP A 250 0.97 12.40 -0.96
N ILE A 251 1.91 13.28 -1.31
CA ILE A 251 3.07 12.97 -2.14
C ILE A 251 4.31 13.07 -1.26
N LEU A 252 4.99 11.95 -1.05
CA LEU A 252 6.14 11.82 -0.16
C LEU A 252 7.34 11.29 -0.97
N ALA A 253 8.35 12.11 -1.20
CA ALA A 253 9.55 11.71 -1.93
C ALA A 253 10.80 12.00 -1.10
N LYS A 254 11.68 11.00 -0.98
CA LYS A 254 13.07 11.25 -0.57
C LYS A 254 13.92 11.85 -1.70
N GLY A 255 13.49 11.69 -2.94
CA GLY A 255 14.04 12.39 -4.08
C GLY A 255 13.32 13.72 -4.35
N SER A 256 13.27 14.06 -5.63
CA SER A 256 12.58 15.21 -6.18
C SER A 256 11.13 14.88 -6.55
N VAL A 257 10.27 15.91 -6.63
CA VAL A 257 8.88 15.78 -7.09
C VAL A 257 8.66 16.65 -8.31
N THR A 258 8.31 16.01 -9.43
CA THR A 258 7.75 16.65 -10.61
C THR A 258 6.27 16.37 -10.67
N TYR A 259 5.44 17.41 -10.79
CA TYR A 259 3.99 17.24 -10.79
C TYR A 259 3.28 18.09 -11.85
N GLN A 260 2.51 17.39 -12.66
CA GLN A 260 1.60 17.88 -13.69
C GLN A 260 0.27 17.16 -13.54
N GLY A 261 -0.76 17.94 -13.26
CA GLY A 261 -2.08 17.38 -13.01
C GLY A 261 -2.99 18.37 -12.33
N ARG A 262 -4.12 17.84 -11.84
CA ARG A 262 -5.15 18.61 -11.17
C ARG A 262 -4.90 18.66 -9.66
N HIS A 263 -5.92 18.52 -8.81
CA HIS A 263 -5.77 18.71 -7.37
C HIS A 263 -5.05 17.53 -6.69
N ILE A 264 -4.20 17.87 -5.73
CA ILE A 264 -3.68 17.00 -4.68
C ILE A 264 -4.47 17.33 -3.41
N LEU A 265 -5.08 16.35 -2.74
CA LEU A 265 -5.84 16.62 -1.52
C LEU A 265 -4.96 16.67 -0.27
N GLY A 266 -3.89 15.88 -0.23
CA GLY A 266 -2.93 15.86 0.86
C GLY A 266 -1.86 16.94 0.75
N VAL A 267 -0.67 16.61 1.24
CA VAL A 267 0.52 17.47 1.23
C VAL A 267 1.61 16.95 0.30
N VAL A 268 2.51 17.83 -0.12
CA VAL A 268 3.73 17.47 -0.86
C VAL A 268 4.94 17.62 0.07
N ARG A 269 5.76 16.58 0.15
CA ARG A 269 7.02 16.52 0.88
C ARG A 269 8.10 15.96 -0.04
N ALA A 270 9.13 16.76 -0.32
CA ALA A 270 10.30 16.35 -1.10
C ALA A 270 11.57 16.65 -0.29
N GLU A 271 12.50 15.70 -0.17
CA GLU A 271 13.81 16.03 0.44
C GLU A 271 14.69 16.83 -0.53
N GLN A 272 14.47 16.68 -1.85
CA GLN A 272 15.20 17.39 -2.91
C GLN A 272 14.32 18.43 -3.62
N ASP A 273 14.36 18.48 -4.94
CA ASP A 273 13.78 19.55 -5.75
C ASP A 273 12.26 19.35 -5.96
N VAL A 274 11.56 20.44 -6.26
CA VAL A 274 10.16 20.40 -6.69
C VAL A 274 9.95 21.16 -8.00
N HIS A 275 9.15 20.58 -8.89
CA HIS A 275 8.73 21.19 -10.14
C HIS A 275 7.22 21.01 -10.33
N PHE A 276 6.47 22.12 -10.38
CA PHE A 276 5.04 22.11 -10.68
C PHE A 276 4.77 22.75 -12.04
N THR A 277 3.96 22.09 -12.86
CA THR A 277 3.43 22.66 -14.11
C THR A 277 2.11 23.41 -13.85
N PRO A 278 1.62 24.28 -14.75
CA PRO A 278 0.42 25.08 -14.50
C PRO A 278 -0.84 24.21 -14.31
N SER A 279 -1.85 24.78 -13.65
CA SER A 279 -3.18 24.16 -13.43
C SER A 279 -3.26 23.05 -12.37
N PHE A 280 -2.41 23.10 -11.36
CA PHE A 280 -2.49 22.25 -10.16
C PHE A 280 -3.11 23.01 -8.96
N ALA A 281 -3.47 22.25 -7.92
CA ALA A 281 -3.73 22.81 -6.60
C ALA A 281 -3.38 21.80 -5.51
N VAL A 282 -2.76 22.25 -4.41
CA VAL A 282 -2.55 21.42 -3.22
C VAL A 282 -3.55 21.87 -2.16
N ARG A 283 -4.63 21.10 -2.00
CA ARG A 283 -5.74 21.48 -1.13
C ARG A 283 -5.42 21.35 0.35
N ASN A 284 -4.52 20.43 0.72
CA ASN A 284 -4.20 20.12 2.12
C ASN A 284 -5.47 20.07 2.99
N ILE A 285 -6.43 19.22 2.58
CA ILE A 285 -7.79 19.18 3.17
C ILE A 285 -7.78 18.86 4.66
N ASN A 286 -6.72 18.19 5.12
CA ASN A 286 -6.50 17.79 6.52
C ASN A 286 -5.71 18.83 7.32
N ASN A 287 -5.36 19.99 6.72
CA ASN A 287 -4.60 21.06 7.36
C ASN A 287 -3.31 20.59 8.06
N ASN A 288 -2.56 19.69 7.41
CA ASN A 288 -1.34 19.08 7.95
C ASN A 288 -0.11 19.98 7.74
N GLY A 289 -0.09 21.11 8.44
CA GLY A 289 0.98 22.10 8.34
C GLY A 289 1.01 22.78 6.97
N LEU A 290 2.21 23.04 6.45
CA LEU A 290 2.37 23.67 5.13
C LEU A 290 2.01 22.68 4.01
N ALA A 291 1.29 23.16 2.99
CA ALA A 291 0.82 22.33 1.89
C ALA A 291 1.96 21.67 1.12
N VAL A 292 3.06 22.40 0.92
CA VAL A 292 4.27 21.94 0.22
C VAL A 292 5.48 22.19 1.09
N LEU A 293 6.38 21.21 1.20
CA LEU A 293 7.69 21.38 1.80
C LEU A 293 8.74 20.71 0.92
N TYR A 294 9.86 21.38 0.70
CA TYR A 294 10.96 20.86 -0.10
C TYR A 294 12.32 21.30 0.43
N GLY A 295 13.34 20.45 0.31
CA GLY A 295 14.71 20.74 0.76
C GLY A 295 15.63 21.35 -0.32
N GLY A 296 15.40 21.00 -1.58
CA GLY A 296 16.19 21.45 -2.73
C GLY A 296 15.69 22.75 -3.35
N ASN A 297 15.72 22.83 -4.67
CA ASN A 297 15.25 23.96 -5.45
C ASN A 297 13.78 23.81 -5.86
N ASN A 298 13.09 24.94 -6.00
CA ASN A 298 11.79 24.98 -6.66
C ASN A 298 11.95 25.59 -8.07
N THR A 299 11.87 24.75 -9.09
CA THR A 299 12.06 25.13 -10.51
C THR A 299 10.74 25.49 -11.20
N THR A 300 9.64 25.58 -10.45
CA THR A 300 8.33 26.03 -10.94
C THR A 300 8.44 27.44 -11.53
N GLU A 301 7.88 27.69 -12.71
CA GLU A 301 7.86 29.03 -13.31
C GLU A 301 7.06 30.02 -12.44
N GLU A 302 7.41 31.32 -12.41
CA GLU A 302 6.76 32.29 -11.50
C GLU A 302 5.29 32.60 -11.81
N ASN A 303 4.89 32.37 -13.07
CA ASN A 303 3.51 32.39 -13.54
C ASN A 303 2.70 31.16 -13.06
N ASN A 304 3.35 30.08 -12.63
CA ASN A 304 2.71 28.87 -12.13
C ASN A 304 2.43 28.98 -10.63
N LYS A 305 1.27 29.57 -10.32
CA LYS A 305 0.73 29.66 -8.97
C LYS A 305 -0.32 28.59 -8.74
N ASP A 306 -0.51 28.19 -7.48
CA ASP A 306 -1.63 27.33 -7.08
C ASP A 306 -2.96 27.98 -7.51
N SER A 307 -3.82 27.20 -8.18
CA SER A 307 -5.11 27.68 -8.70
C SER A 307 -6.16 28.02 -7.63
N ILE A 308 -6.03 27.53 -6.40
CA ILE A 308 -6.97 27.81 -5.31
C ILE A 308 -6.54 29.04 -4.49
N ALA A 309 -5.24 29.28 -4.36
CA ALA A 309 -4.71 30.30 -3.46
C ALA A 309 -3.85 31.38 -4.14
N GLY A 310 -3.61 31.28 -5.46
CA GLY A 310 -2.64 32.16 -6.16
C GLY A 310 -1.24 32.12 -5.53
N THR A 311 -0.96 31.08 -4.76
CA THR A 311 0.22 30.99 -3.88
C THR A 311 1.40 30.48 -4.68
N ASN A 312 2.53 31.18 -4.53
CA ASN A 312 3.80 30.74 -5.07
C ASN A 312 4.53 29.95 -3.98
N TYR A 313 4.85 28.69 -4.24
CA TYR A 313 5.57 27.82 -3.32
C TYR A 313 7.10 28.05 -3.33
N LYS A 314 7.58 29.17 -3.85
CA LYS A 314 9.01 29.50 -3.84
C LYS A 314 9.46 30.11 -2.52
N GLY A 315 10.55 29.57 -1.99
CA GLY A 315 11.26 30.10 -0.83
C GLY A 315 10.53 29.86 0.50
N VAL A 316 10.91 30.62 1.52
CA VAL A 316 10.32 30.53 2.87
C VAL A 316 8.83 30.93 2.82
N PRO A 317 7.92 30.19 3.48
CA PRO A 317 8.18 29.12 4.47
C PRO A 317 8.24 27.69 3.90
N TYR A 318 8.11 27.51 2.59
CA TYR A 318 8.02 26.19 1.95
C TYR A 318 9.38 25.51 1.74
N HIS A 319 10.43 26.31 1.55
CA HIS A 319 11.81 25.83 1.46
C HIS A 319 12.38 25.60 2.87
N GLN A 320 12.45 24.35 3.28
CA GLN A 320 13.00 23.93 4.58
C GLN A 320 13.50 22.49 4.50
N THR A 321 14.41 22.11 5.39
CA THR A 321 14.82 20.72 5.50
C THR A 321 13.62 19.83 5.84
N VAL A 322 13.37 18.84 4.99
CA VAL A 322 12.34 17.82 5.17
C VAL A 322 13.04 16.48 5.35
N THR A 323 12.48 15.62 6.19
CA THR A 323 12.87 14.22 6.27
C THR A 323 11.62 13.39 6.05
N VAL A 324 11.64 12.59 4.99
CA VAL A 324 10.55 11.71 4.61
C VAL A 324 10.89 10.30 5.10
N PRO A 325 9.99 9.63 5.86
CA PRO A 325 10.20 8.24 6.27
C PRO A 325 10.46 7.35 5.05
N ALA A 326 11.41 6.43 5.09
CA ALA A 326 11.64 5.56 3.95
C ALA A 326 10.48 4.55 3.77
N VAL A 327 10.13 4.25 2.52
CA VAL A 327 9.39 3.03 2.16
C VAL A 327 10.26 1.84 2.56
N PRO A 328 9.77 0.91 3.39
CA PRO A 328 10.53 -0.27 3.79
C PRO A 328 10.94 -1.09 2.57
N ALA A 329 12.23 -1.39 2.47
CA ALA A 329 12.79 -2.26 1.45
C ALA A 329 13.32 -3.54 2.09
N SER A 330 13.49 -4.61 1.30
CA SER A 330 14.19 -5.79 1.77
C SER A 330 15.63 -5.44 2.11
N ASN A 331 16.01 -5.66 3.37
CA ASN A 331 17.37 -5.49 3.82
C ASN A 331 17.80 -6.72 4.62
N SER A 332 18.46 -7.66 3.94
CA SER A 332 19.00 -8.86 4.57
C SER A 332 20.16 -8.59 5.53
N GLU A 333 20.72 -7.37 5.54
CA GLU A 333 21.81 -6.97 6.43
C GLU A 333 21.30 -6.36 7.75
N ASP A 334 20.00 -6.04 7.88
CA ASP A 334 19.42 -5.53 9.13
C ASP A 334 19.27 -6.68 10.14
N PRO A 335 19.89 -6.61 11.33
CA PRO A 335 19.77 -7.62 12.38
C PRO A 335 18.33 -7.86 12.87
N ASN A 336 17.43 -6.89 12.67
CA ASN A 336 16.01 -6.98 13.05
C ASN A 336 15.10 -7.36 11.86
N HIS A 337 15.65 -7.67 10.69
CA HIS A 337 14.85 -8.11 9.56
C HIS A 337 14.20 -9.46 9.85
N ASP A 338 12.86 -9.51 9.81
CA ASP A 338 12.13 -10.77 9.83
C ASP A 338 12.03 -11.31 8.40
N PRO A 339 12.70 -12.43 8.07
CA PRO A 339 12.66 -13.01 6.72
C PRO A 339 11.27 -13.57 6.38
N LYS A 340 10.31 -13.60 7.31
CA LYS A 340 8.94 -14.04 7.03
C LYS A 340 7.98 -12.88 6.83
N ASP A 341 8.43 -11.65 7.03
CA ASP A 341 7.60 -10.46 6.85
C ASP A 341 7.34 -10.19 5.36
N PRO A 342 6.09 -10.30 4.88
CA PRO A 342 5.72 -10.10 3.49
C PRO A 342 5.78 -8.62 3.07
N ASP A 343 5.92 -7.69 4.01
CA ASP A 343 6.10 -6.27 3.70
C ASP A 343 7.55 -5.92 3.39
N THR A 344 8.52 -6.70 3.88
CA THR A 344 9.96 -6.47 3.66
C THR A 344 10.67 -7.64 3.01
N ASN A 345 10.01 -8.78 2.80
CA ASN A 345 10.52 -9.91 2.02
C ASN A 345 9.55 -10.26 0.88
N CYS A 346 10.14 -10.37 -0.32
CA CYS A 346 9.47 -10.84 -1.53
C CYS A 346 9.02 -12.30 -1.42
N ASP A 347 9.85 -13.18 -0.84
CA ASP A 347 9.56 -14.61 -0.68
C ASP A 347 9.61 -15.05 0.80
N PRO A 348 8.62 -14.68 1.63
CA PRO A 348 8.57 -15.12 3.01
C PRO A 348 8.43 -16.65 3.16
N TYR A 349 7.95 -17.34 2.14
CA TYR A 349 7.80 -18.80 2.14
C TYR A 349 9.09 -19.57 1.80
N SER A 350 10.13 -18.90 1.28
CA SER A 350 11.31 -19.58 0.73
C SER A 350 10.94 -20.67 -0.28
N LEU A 351 10.03 -20.33 -1.19
CA LEU A 351 9.34 -21.24 -2.13
C LEU A 351 10.28 -22.18 -2.90
N PRO A 352 11.43 -21.76 -3.47
CA PRO A 352 12.33 -22.68 -4.17
C PRO A 352 12.85 -23.79 -3.27
N SER A 353 13.17 -23.47 -2.01
CA SER A 353 13.69 -24.44 -1.05
C SER A 353 12.61 -25.42 -0.59
N GLU A 354 11.37 -24.97 -0.46
CA GLU A 354 10.23 -25.81 -0.11
C GLU A 354 9.88 -26.77 -1.25
N LEU A 355 9.84 -26.29 -2.48
CA LEU A 355 9.50 -27.12 -3.64
C LEU A 355 10.62 -28.10 -4.00
N ALA A 356 11.90 -27.74 -3.81
CA ALA A 356 13.03 -28.67 -4.02
C ALA A 356 12.94 -29.92 -3.13
N LYS A 357 12.37 -29.83 -1.91
CA LYS A 357 12.18 -30.98 -1.01
C LYS A 357 11.21 -32.03 -1.58
N LEU A 358 10.32 -31.62 -2.47
CA LEU A 358 9.30 -32.46 -3.09
C LEU A 358 9.81 -33.13 -4.38
N GLN A 359 10.80 -32.53 -5.06
CA GLN A 359 11.27 -33.01 -6.37
C GLN A 359 11.74 -34.47 -6.37
N GLN A 360 12.39 -34.95 -5.30
CA GLN A 360 13.04 -36.26 -5.29
C GLN A 360 12.15 -37.42 -4.80
N LYS A 361 10.93 -37.17 -4.33
CA LYS A 361 10.28 -38.10 -3.39
C LYS A 361 9.09 -38.90 -3.92
N LEU A 362 8.46 -38.53 -5.04
CA LEU A 362 7.16 -39.09 -5.39
C LEU A 362 7.02 -39.40 -6.89
N PRO A 363 6.32 -40.49 -7.25
CA PRO A 363 6.05 -40.85 -8.63
C PRO A 363 5.21 -39.76 -9.30
N ARG A 364 5.57 -39.42 -10.54
CA ARG A 364 4.91 -38.37 -11.31
C ARG A 364 4.22 -38.97 -12.52
N GLN A 365 3.12 -38.35 -12.91
CA GLN A 365 2.38 -38.71 -14.10
C GLN A 365 2.07 -37.45 -14.91
N GLY A 366 2.29 -37.47 -16.22
CA GLY A 366 1.81 -36.40 -17.08
C GLY A 366 0.28 -36.33 -17.07
N LEU A 367 -0.27 -35.11 -17.04
CA LEU A 367 -1.70 -34.87 -17.24
C LEU A 367 -1.88 -33.94 -18.43
N ASN A 368 -2.20 -34.54 -19.58
CA ASN A 368 -2.44 -33.81 -20.81
C ASN A 368 -3.89 -34.02 -21.27
N VAL A 369 -4.76 -33.09 -20.91
CA VAL A 369 -6.18 -33.11 -21.28
C VAL A 369 -6.32 -32.35 -22.59
N THR A 370 -6.29 -33.07 -23.71
CA THR A 370 -6.31 -32.49 -25.06
C THR A 370 -7.45 -33.02 -25.89
N GLY A 371 -8.07 -32.17 -26.70
CA GLY A 371 -9.05 -32.55 -27.72
C GLY A 371 -10.51 -32.47 -27.26
N TRP A 372 -11.39 -32.21 -28.23
CA TRP A 372 -12.81 -31.97 -27.99
C TRP A 372 -13.52 -33.17 -27.35
N GLY A 373 -14.32 -32.92 -26.31
CA GLY A 373 -15.05 -33.94 -25.55
C GLY A 373 -14.24 -34.64 -24.48
N ASN A 374 -12.91 -34.45 -24.46
CA ASN A 374 -12.08 -34.95 -23.38
C ASN A 374 -12.25 -34.10 -22.13
N HIS A 375 -12.21 -34.77 -20.98
CA HIS A 375 -12.39 -34.13 -19.68
C HIS A 375 -11.58 -34.85 -18.62
N ALA A 376 -11.20 -34.13 -17.57
CA ALA A 376 -10.62 -34.72 -16.38
C ALA A 376 -11.29 -34.14 -15.13
N GLN A 377 -11.51 -34.99 -14.13
CA GLN A 377 -12.15 -34.63 -12.88
C GLN A 377 -11.25 -35.06 -11.71
N PHE A 378 -11.01 -34.14 -10.79
CA PHE A 378 -10.21 -34.35 -9.59
C PHE A 378 -10.98 -33.93 -8.34
N ASP A 379 -10.76 -34.64 -7.24
CA ASP A 379 -11.28 -34.31 -5.92
C ASP A 379 -10.23 -34.58 -4.82
N ASP A 380 -10.64 -34.63 -3.56
CA ASP A 380 -9.77 -34.92 -2.42
C ASP A 380 -9.40 -36.41 -2.27
N GLU A 381 -9.99 -37.30 -3.07
CA GLU A 381 -9.81 -38.75 -2.99
C GLU A 381 -9.11 -39.33 -4.24
N GLN A 382 -9.44 -38.87 -5.44
CA GLN A 382 -8.91 -39.39 -6.71
C GLN A 382 -9.08 -38.41 -7.88
N GLY A 383 -8.25 -38.61 -8.91
CA GLY A 383 -8.38 -37.95 -10.21
C GLY A 383 -8.66 -38.98 -11.31
N ARG A 384 -9.49 -38.63 -12.29
CA ARG A 384 -9.82 -39.46 -13.45
C ARG A 384 -9.84 -38.61 -14.71
N ASP A 385 -9.29 -39.12 -15.80
CA ASP A 385 -9.42 -38.53 -17.12
C ASP A 385 -10.36 -39.35 -18.01
N SER A 386 -10.77 -38.78 -19.14
CA SER A 386 -11.59 -39.43 -20.15
C SER A 386 -10.86 -40.55 -20.91
N PHE A 387 -9.56 -40.73 -20.69
CA PHE A 387 -8.74 -41.80 -21.26
C PHE A 387 -8.67 -43.05 -20.36
N GLY A 388 -9.24 -42.98 -19.16
CA GLY A 388 -9.28 -44.08 -18.19
C GLY A 388 -8.10 -44.11 -17.21
N SER A 389 -7.24 -43.08 -17.23
CA SER A 389 -6.16 -42.94 -16.25
C SER A 389 -6.74 -42.58 -14.89
N ILE A 390 -6.16 -43.15 -13.83
CA ILE A 390 -6.51 -42.85 -12.44
C ILE A 390 -5.29 -42.26 -11.75
N TYR A 391 -5.49 -41.11 -11.14
CA TYR A 391 -4.50 -40.38 -10.37
C TYR A 391 -4.85 -40.49 -8.89
N MET A 392 -3.88 -40.83 -8.06
CA MET A 392 -4.09 -40.95 -6.61
C MET A 392 -3.34 -39.82 -5.90
N PRO A 393 -4.02 -39.09 -4.98
CA PRO A 393 -3.37 -38.05 -4.22
C PRO A 393 -2.45 -38.64 -3.14
N THR A 394 -1.47 -37.85 -2.73
CA THR A 394 -0.60 -38.15 -1.59
C THR A 394 -0.71 -37.03 -0.57
N SER A 395 -0.74 -37.39 0.72
CA SER A 395 -0.66 -36.39 1.78
C SER A 395 0.79 -35.99 2.03
N THR A 396 1.07 -34.69 2.02
CA THR A 396 2.41 -34.14 2.30
C THR A 396 2.33 -32.72 2.84
N SER A 397 3.43 -32.24 3.40
CA SER A 397 3.56 -30.86 3.84
C SER A 397 4.19 -30.00 2.75
N ILE A 398 3.59 -28.83 2.47
CA ILE A 398 4.16 -27.80 1.60
C ILE A 398 3.97 -26.44 2.30
N LEU A 399 4.99 -25.59 2.30
CA LEU A 399 4.93 -24.27 2.95
C LEU A 399 4.53 -24.33 4.44
N GLY A 400 4.99 -25.35 5.16
CA GLY A 400 4.64 -25.57 6.57
C GLY A 400 3.17 -25.94 6.85
N ARG A 401 2.36 -26.20 5.81
CA ARG A 401 0.99 -26.70 5.91
C ARG A 401 0.91 -28.14 5.44
N GLN A 402 0.17 -28.98 6.17
CA GLN A 402 -0.17 -30.34 5.73
C GLN A 402 -1.32 -30.27 4.75
N TYR A 403 -1.13 -30.90 3.59
CA TYR A 403 -2.15 -31.08 2.57
C TYR A 403 -2.56 -32.55 2.51
N GLY A 404 -3.87 -32.79 2.50
CA GLY A 404 -4.45 -34.13 2.41
C GLY A 404 -4.42 -34.68 0.99
N SER A 405 -4.64 -33.84 -0.02
CA SER A 405 -4.72 -34.22 -1.42
C SER A 405 -3.71 -33.47 -2.29
N VAL A 406 -2.55 -34.10 -2.57
CA VAL A 406 -1.53 -33.57 -3.49
C VAL A 406 -1.28 -34.53 -4.65
N TYR A 407 -1.50 -34.05 -5.88
CA TYR A 407 -1.18 -34.76 -7.11
C TYR A 407 0.15 -34.28 -7.69
N PHE A 408 1.00 -35.22 -8.09
CA PHE A 408 2.33 -34.95 -8.64
C PHE A 408 2.33 -35.16 -10.14
N LEU A 409 2.50 -34.06 -10.87
CA LEU A 409 2.40 -34.01 -12.33
C LEU A 409 3.72 -33.58 -12.96
N ASP A 410 4.03 -34.12 -14.13
CA ASP A 410 5.14 -33.63 -14.95
C ASP A 410 4.76 -32.31 -15.61
N ASP A 411 3.69 -32.30 -16.40
CA ASP A 411 3.11 -31.11 -17.01
C ASP A 411 1.59 -31.13 -16.83
N LEU A 412 0.97 -29.95 -16.86
CA LEU A 412 -0.48 -29.80 -16.94
C LEU A 412 -0.85 -28.99 -18.18
N ILE A 413 -1.43 -29.66 -19.18
CA ILE A 413 -1.87 -29.02 -20.42
C ILE A 413 -3.36 -29.27 -20.60
N ILE A 414 -4.12 -28.19 -20.70
CA ILE A 414 -5.56 -28.18 -21.00
C ILE A 414 -5.75 -27.49 -22.35
N ASN A 415 -6.12 -28.26 -23.38
CA ASN A 415 -6.17 -27.77 -24.74
C ASN A 415 -7.34 -28.37 -25.55
N GLY A 416 -8.43 -27.62 -25.70
CA GLY A 416 -9.67 -28.07 -26.31
C GLY A 416 -10.50 -29.00 -25.43
N ALA A 417 -10.26 -29.02 -24.11
CA ALA A 417 -10.81 -29.98 -23.16
C ALA A 417 -11.14 -29.33 -21.80
N GLU A 418 -11.84 -30.05 -20.93
CA GLU A 418 -12.30 -29.50 -19.64
C GLU A 418 -11.61 -30.20 -18.45
N LEU A 419 -11.09 -29.44 -17.50
CA LEU A 419 -10.65 -29.96 -16.20
C LEU A 419 -11.55 -29.43 -15.09
N THR A 420 -12.10 -30.30 -14.25
CA THR A 420 -12.98 -29.94 -13.15
C THR A 420 -12.43 -30.38 -11.81
N ILE A 421 -12.36 -29.47 -10.85
CA ILE A 421 -12.14 -29.76 -9.44
C ILE A 421 -13.50 -29.89 -8.76
N ALA A 422 -13.88 -31.12 -8.44
CA ALA A 422 -15.25 -31.45 -8.09
C ALA A 422 -15.57 -31.18 -6.61
N LYS A 423 -14.61 -31.47 -5.72
CA LYS A 423 -14.78 -31.37 -4.26
C LYS A 423 -13.41 -31.31 -3.57
N GLY A 424 -13.39 -30.69 -2.40
CA GLY A 424 -12.25 -30.72 -1.48
C GLY A 424 -11.15 -29.73 -1.84
N ASP A 425 -10.08 -29.76 -1.06
CA ASP A 425 -8.89 -28.94 -1.29
C ASP A 425 -7.86 -29.75 -2.06
N VAL A 426 -7.71 -29.43 -3.34
CA VAL A 426 -6.83 -30.15 -4.26
C VAL A 426 -5.56 -29.35 -4.51
N VAL A 427 -4.42 -30.01 -4.42
CA VAL A 427 -3.12 -29.43 -4.75
C VAL A 427 -2.51 -30.15 -5.93
N PHE A 428 -2.09 -29.42 -6.95
CA PHE A 428 -1.24 -29.95 -8.01
C PHE A 428 0.18 -29.42 -7.84
N TYR A 429 1.13 -30.32 -7.66
CA TYR A 429 2.55 -30.05 -7.83
C TYR A 429 2.94 -30.40 -9.27
N ILE A 430 3.37 -29.40 -10.03
CA ILE A 430 3.71 -29.52 -11.46
C ILE A 430 5.20 -29.21 -11.64
N ASN A 431 5.97 -30.18 -12.12
CA ASN A 431 7.42 -30.01 -12.28
C ASN A 431 7.81 -29.26 -13.56
N GLY A 432 6.97 -29.30 -14.58
CA GLY A 432 7.13 -28.63 -15.86
C GLY A 432 6.14 -27.48 -16.00
N ASP A 433 5.56 -27.34 -17.18
CA ASP A 433 4.71 -26.21 -17.54
C ASP A 433 3.24 -26.44 -17.18
N PHE A 434 2.54 -25.34 -16.88
CA PHE A 434 1.09 -25.27 -16.83
C PHE A 434 0.57 -24.43 -18.00
N LYS A 435 -0.32 -25.01 -18.83
CA LYS A 435 -0.93 -24.32 -19.98
C LYS A 435 -2.42 -24.56 -20.05
N LEU A 436 -3.20 -23.49 -19.95
CA LEU A 436 -4.62 -23.45 -20.29
C LEU A 436 -4.78 -22.61 -21.57
N THR A 437 -5.07 -23.27 -22.69
CA THR A 437 -5.03 -22.62 -24.02
C THR A 437 -6.38 -22.00 -24.40
N THR A 438 -6.39 -21.20 -25.48
CA THR A 438 -7.63 -20.66 -26.08
C THR A 438 -8.31 -21.60 -27.07
N ASN A 439 -7.75 -22.77 -27.36
CA ASN A 439 -8.28 -23.63 -28.43
C ASN A 439 -9.53 -24.39 -27.98
N GLY A 440 -10.55 -24.46 -28.84
CA GLY A 440 -11.77 -25.22 -28.56
C GLY A 440 -12.46 -24.77 -27.27
N ASN A 441 -13.00 -25.74 -26.51
CA ASN A 441 -13.68 -25.49 -25.23
C ASN A 441 -12.73 -25.71 -24.04
N SER A 442 -11.47 -25.27 -24.12
CA SER A 442 -10.54 -25.30 -22.98
C SER A 442 -11.15 -24.64 -21.75
N ALA A 443 -11.37 -25.39 -20.68
CA ALA A 443 -11.92 -24.85 -19.44
C ALA A 443 -11.24 -25.48 -18.20
N LEU A 444 -11.05 -24.66 -17.17
CA LEU A 444 -10.69 -25.11 -15.83
C LEU A 444 -11.80 -24.67 -14.88
N ASN A 445 -12.57 -25.62 -14.36
CA ASN A 445 -13.75 -25.39 -13.53
C ASN A 445 -13.47 -25.80 -12.08
N ILE A 446 -13.87 -24.97 -11.13
CA ILE A 446 -13.75 -25.25 -9.69
C ILE A 446 -15.14 -25.11 -9.07
N ASN A 447 -15.64 -26.22 -8.54
CA ASN A 447 -16.97 -26.30 -7.94
C ASN A 447 -17.06 -25.53 -6.62
N GLU A 448 -18.28 -25.22 -6.20
CA GLU A 448 -18.52 -24.51 -4.94
C GLU A 448 -17.93 -25.27 -3.75
N GLY A 449 -17.17 -24.57 -2.90
CA GLY A 449 -16.51 -25.12 -1.73
C GLY A 449 -15.20 -25.87 -2.01
N ALA A 450 -14.90 -26.20 -3.27
CA ALA A 450 -13.62 -26.77 -3.66
C ALA A 450 -12.53 -25.69 -3.81
N SER A 451 -11.26 -26.08 -3.67
CA SER A 451 -10.12 -25.21 -3.95
C SER A 451 -9.05 -25.93 -4.76
N LEU A 452 -8.33 -25.16 -5.59
CA LEU A 452 -7.19 -25.63 -6.36
C LEU A 452 -5.97 -24.77 -6.05
N THR A 453 -4.93 -25.41 -5.52
CA THR A 453 -3.61 -24.78 -5.36
C THR A 453 -2.61 -25.42 -6.32
N LEU A 454 -2.02 -24.61 -7.18
CA LEU A 454 -0.99 -25.04 -8.12
C LEU A 454 0.39 -24.63 -7.59
N PHE A 455 1.33 -25.58 -7.51
CA PHE A 455 2.76 -25.32 -7.34
C PHE A 455 3.46 -25.68 -8.64
N VAL A 456 3.91 -24.68 -9.40
CA VAL A 456 4.46 -24.88 -10.76
C VAL A 456 5.94 -24.52 -10.77
N GLN A 457 6.79 -25.44 -11.24
CA GLN A 457 8.23 -25.24 -11.39
C GLN A 457 8.63 -24.67 -12.77
N GLY A 458 7.85 -24.96 -13.81
CA GLY A 458 8.00 -24.40 -15.15
C GLY A 458 7.13 -23.15 -15.39
N LYS A 459 6.90 -22.81 -16.66
CA LYS A 459 6.13 -21.63 -17.03
C LYS A 459 4.63 -21.88 -16.86
N SER A 460 3.90 -20.84 -16.49
CA SER A 460 2.44 -20.87 -16.36
C SER A 460 1.79 -19.92 -17.38
N GLN A 461 0.96 -20.46 -18.28
CA GLN A 461 0.21 -19.69 -19.27
C GLN A 461 -1.28 -19.98 -19.12
N ILE A 462 -2.04 -18.96 -18.71
CA ILE A 462 -3.48 -19.03 -18.49
C ILE A 462 -4.15 -18.11 -19.51
N GLN A 463 -4.55 -18.67 -20.65
CA GLN A 463 -5.11 -17.92 -21.77
C GLN A 463 -6.65 -17.93 -21.81
N GLN A 464 -7.29 -18.70 -20.93
CA GLN A 464 -8.73 -18.67 -20.66
C GLN A 464 -8.96 -18.43 -19.17
N PRO A 465 -10.08 -17.81 -18.76
CA PRO A 465 -10.38 -17.63 -17.35
C PRO A 465 -10.55 -18.98 -16.64
N VAL A 466 -10.17 -19.02 -15.36
CA VAL A 466 -10.48 -20.14 -14.47
C VAL A 466 -11.89 -19.91 -13.93
N ASN A 467 -12.81 -20.82 -14.26
CA ASN A 467 -14.21 -20.71 -13.89
C ASN A 467 -14.40 -21.15 -12.44
N VAL A 468 -14.67 -20.20 -11.56
CA VAL A 468 -15.04 -20.48 -10.17
C VAL A 468 -16.53 -20.20 -9.99
N LEU A 469 -17.27 -21.15 -9.41
CA LEU A 469 -18.71 -20.94 -9.17
C LEU A 469 -18.96 -19.90 -8.07
N LYS A 470 -18.04 -19.78 -7.11
CA LYS A 470 -18.12 -18.82 -6.00
C LYS A 470 -16.78 -18.12 -5.79
N LYS A 471 -16.77 -16.80 -5.86
CA LYS A 471 -15.57 -15.95 -5.81
C LYS A 471 -15.25 -15.50 -4.37
N THR A 472 -15.10 -16.45 -3.45
CA THR A 472 -14.84 -16.18 -2.03
C THR A 472 -14.00 -17.27 -1.40
N LEU A 473 -13.38 -16.98 -0.25
CA LEU A 473 -12.63 -17.98 0.52
C LEU A 473 -13.53 -19.16 0.94
N ASN A 474 -13.02 -20.38 0.83
CA ASN A 474 -13.72 -21.57 1.33
C ASN A 474 -13.64 -21.68 2.86
N SER A 475 -14.25 -22.73 3.41
CA SER A 475 -14.27 -22.99 4.88
C SER A 475 -12.88 -23.10 5.51
N ASN A 476 -11.87 -23.52 4.74
CA ASN A 476 -10.48 -23.63 5.15
C ASN A 476 -9.66 -22.35 4.91
N LYS A 477 -10.33 -21.23 4.62
CA LYS A 477 -9.76 -19.92 4.32
C LYS A 477 -8.79 -19.98 3.14
N LEU A 478 -9.05 -20.86 2.18
CA LEU A 478 -8.32 -20.95 0.93
C LEU A 478 -9.11 -20.24 -0.17
N PRO A 479 -8.45 -19.45 -1.03
CA PRO A 479 -9.09 -18.99 -2.25
C PRO A 479 -9.42 -20.19 -3.15
N PRO A 480 -10.47 -20.14 -3.97
CA PRO A 480 -10.81 -21.21 -4.92
C PRO A 480 -9.67 -21.54 -5.88
N PHE A 481 -8.85 -20.54 -6.26
CA PHE A 481 -7.69 -20.75 -7.12
C PHE A 481 -6.45 -20.00 -6.59
N SER A 482 -5.34 -20.72 -6.43
CA SER A 482 -4.02 -20.17 -6.12
C SER A 482 -2.96 -20.74 -7.06
N LEU A 483 -2.08 -19.88 -7.55
CA LEU A 483 -0.88 -20.26 -8.29
C LEU A 483 0.38 -19.81 -7.55
N TYR A 484 1.21 -20.77 -7.18
CA TYR A 484 2.55 -20.58 -6.64
C TYR A 484 3.58 -20.99 -7.70
N SER A 485 4.27 -20.00 -8.26
CA SER A 485 5.32 -20.22 -9.27
C SER A 485 6.69 -20.29 -8.62
N GLY A 486 7.31 -21.47 -8.67
CA GLY A 486 8.72 -21.69 -8.35
C GLY A 486 9.67 -21.40 -9.51
N TYR A 487 9.15 -20.99 -10.67
CA TYR A 487 9.96 -20.70 -11.85
C TYR A 487 10.88 -19.49 -11.62
N GLN A 488 12.17 -19.67 -11.90
CA GLN A 488 13.17 -18.61 -11.78
C GLN A 488 13.34 -17.92 -13.12
N ASP A 489 12.76 -16.73 -13.24
CA ASP A 489 12.79 -15.95 -14.46
C ASP A 489 14.08 -15.11 -14.53
N ASN A 490 14.89 -15.46 -15.52
CA ASN A 490 16.13 -14.76 -15.84
C ASN A 490 15.92 -13.66 -16.89
N SER A 491 14.69 -13.47 -17.38
CA SER A 491 14.39 -12.43 -18.37
C SER A 491 14.38 -11.05 -17.72
N ALA A 492 14.86 -10.06 -18.47
CA ALA A 492 14.75 -8.65 -18.12
C ALA A 492 13.43 -8.04 -18.63
N ALA A 493 12.37 -8.85 -18.75
CA ALA A 493 11.07 -8.39 -19.22
C ALA A 493 10.55 -7.27 -18.31
N THR A 494 10.62 -6.04 -18.81
CA THR A 494 10.20 -4.81 -18.13
C THR A 494 9.04 -4.14 -18.86
N GLN A 495 8.56 -4.74 -19.95
CA GLN A 495 7.54 -4.19 -20.84
C GLN A 495 6.62 -5.30 -21.35
N CYS A 496 5.49 -4.92 -21.93
CA CYS A 496 4.43 -5.84 -22.35
C CYS A 496 4.76 -6.78 -23.52
N GLY A 497 5.97 -6.67 -24.09
CA GLY A 497 6.47 -7.54 -25.18
C GLY A 497 7.57 -8.52 -24.76
N GLY A 498 7.71 -8.84 -23.47
CA GLY A 498 8.75 -9.75 -22.95
C GLY A 498 8.34 -11.22 -22.83
N ASP A 499 9.30 -12.06 -22.44
CA ASP A 499 9.07 -13.45 -22.00
C ASP A 499 8.78 -13.46 -20.49
N PHE A 500 7.66 -14.07 -20.11
CA PHE A 500 7.16 -14.07 -18.74
C PHE A 500 7.06 -15.49 -18.21
N GLY A 501 7.51 -15.71 -16.97
CA GLY A 501 7.31 -16.99 -16.28
C GLY A 501 5.85 -17.28 -15.96
N VAL A 502 5.03 -16.25 -15.70
CA VAL A 502 3.58 -16.37 -15.50
C VAL A 502 2.86 -15.38 -16.40
N GLU A 503 1.97 -15.87 -17.26
CA GLU A 503 1.17 -15.07 -18.18
C GLU A 503 -0.32 -15.35 -18.02
N LEU A 504 -1.08 -14.30 -17.73
CA LEU A 504 -2.54 -14.29 -17.65
C LEU A 504 -3.09 -13.47 -18.82
N SER A 505 -3.73 -14.12 -19.78
CA SER A 505 -4.20 -13.50 -21.02
C SER A 505 -5.67 -13.81 -21.35
N GLY A 506 -6.40 -14.43 -20.42
CA GLY A 506 -7.84 -14.70 -20.58
C GLY A 506 -8.67 -13.42 -20.62
N THR A 507 -9.74 -13.38 -21.42
CA THR A 507 -10.58 -12.18 -21.60
C THR A 507 -11.81 -12.14 -20.68
N GLY A 508 -12.04 -13.20 -19.89
CA GLY A 508 -13.15 -13.29 -18.94
C GLY A 508 -12.74 -12.99 -17.49
N GLN A 509 -13.70 -13.09 -16.59
CA GLN A 509 -13.48 -12.87 -15.16
C GLN A 509 -12.72 -14.04 -14.54
N MET A 510 -11.64 -13.74 -13.82
CA MET A 510 -10.83 -14.70 -13.08
C MET A 510 -10.86 -14.34 -11.60
N TYR A 511 -11.09 -15.31 -10.71
CA TYR A 511 -10.75 -15.15 -9.31
C TYR A 511 -9.51 -15.98 -9.00
N GLY A 512 -8.48 -15.39 -8.39
CA GLY A 512 -7.33 -16.13 -7.94
C GLY A 512 -6.18 -15.31 -7.37
N THR A 513 -5.29 -16.00 -6.68
CA THR A 513 -4.08 -15.41 -6.10
C THR A 513 -2.84 -15.92 -6.82
N ILE A 514 -1.95 -15.01 -7.23
CA ILE A 514 -0.70 -15.36 -7.90
C ILE A 514 0.48 -15.02 -6.98
N TYR A 515 1.33 -16.01 -6.70
CA TYR A 515 2.54 -15.89 -5.90
C TYR A 515 3.73 -16.39 -6.70
N ALA A 516 4.53 -15.48 -7.24
CA ALA A 516 5.62 -15.76 -8.16
C ALA A 516 6.85 -14.88 -7.87
N PRO A 517 7.43 -14.95 -6.66
CA PRO A 517 8.48 -14.01 -6.22
C PRO A 517 9.73 -13.99 -7.10
N TYR A 518 9.97 -15.05 -7.88
CA TYR A 518 11.11 -15.16 -8.80
C TYR A 518 10.71 -15.12 -10.28
N SER A 519 9.42 -15.03 -10.61
CA SER A 519 8.95 -14.97 -11.99
C SER A 519 8.42 -13.60 -12.35
N ASN A 520 8.68 -13.13 -13.58
CA ASN A 520 7.97 -11.97 -14.10
C ASN A 520 6.53 -12.39 -14.42
N VAL A 521 5.56 -11.61 -13.94
CA VAL A 521 4.12 -11.87 -14.11
C VAL A 521 3.55 -10.85 -15.09
N LYS A 522 2.90 -11.33 -16.14
CA LYS A 522 2.11 -10.51 -17.07
C LYS A 522 0.63 -10.73 -16.84
N PHE A 523 -0.09 -9.65 -16.61
CA PHE A 523 -1.54 -9.58 -16.75
C PHE A 523 -1.87 -8.87 -18.06
N GLY A 524 -2.00 -9.64 -19.14
CA GLY A 524 -2.31 -9.16 -20.49
C GLY A 524 -3.78 -9.31 -20.88
N ALA A 525 -4.59 -9.81 -19.96
CA ALA A 525 -6.03 -9.99 -20.07
C ALA A 525 -6.78 -8.67 -20.26
N SER A 526 -7.82 -8.67 -21.11
CA SER A 526 -8.86 -7.63 -21.13
C SER A 526 -10.02 -7.95 -20.17
N GLY A 527 -9.96 -9.08 -19.47
CA GLY A 527 -10.93 -9.50 -18.46
C GLY A 527 -10.57 -9.02 -17.07
N GLU A 528 -11.49 -9.19 -16.12
CA GLU A 528 -11.31 -8.73 -14.74
C GLU A 528 -10.60 -9.79 -13.88
N LEU A 529 -9.64 -9.37 -13.05
CA LEU A 529 -9.02 -10.22 -12.02
C LEU A 529 -9.53 -9.86 -10.64
N TYR A 530 -10.10 -10.84 -9.94
CA TYR A 530 -10.48 -10.76 -8.55
C TYR A 530 -9.44 -11.49 -7.70
N GLY A 531 -8.69 -10.76 -6.86
CA GLY A 531 -7.67 -11.37 -6.00
C GLY A 531 -6.41 -10.54 -5.86
N ALA A 532 -5.24 -11.16 -5.84
CA ALA A 532 -3.97 -10.48 -5.60
C ALA A 532 -2.81 -11.08 -6.39
N ILE A 533 -1.85 -10.23 -6.76
CA ILE A 533 -0.64 -10.63 -7.49
C ILE A 533 0.60 -10.24 -6.68
N ARG A 534 1.47 -11.21 -6.44
CA ARG A 534 2.84 -11.01 -6.00
C ARG A 534 3.78 -11.64 -7.02
N GLY A 535 4.67 -10.84 -7.62
CA GLY A 535 5.61 -11.29 -8.64
C GLY A 535 7.00 -10.67 -8.46
N LYS A 536 8.03 -11.24 -9.12
CA LYS A 536 9.35 -10.60 -9.22
C LYS A 536 9.21 -9.22 -9.85
N ARG A 537 8.56 -9.17 -11.01
CA ARG A 537 8.01 -7.95 -11.61
C ARG A 537 6.57 -8.23 -11.99
N VAL A 538 5.71 -7.22 -11.89
CA VAL A 538 4.31 -7.34 -12.31
C VAL A 538 4.05 -6.32 -13.42
N SER A 539 3.63 -6.82 -14.58
CA SER A 539 3.31 -6.02 -15.75
C SER A 539 1.83 -6.16 -16.11
N VAL A 540 1.05 -5.10 -15.85
CA VAL A 540 -0.35 -4.96 -16.25
C VAL A 540 -0.39 -4.34 -17.65
N CYS A 541 -0.66 -5.21 -18.62
CA CYS A 541 -0.52 -4.96 -20.05
C CYS A 541 -1.85 -4.98 -20.81
N GLY A 542 -2.91 -5.49 -20.19
CA GLY A 542 -4.28 -5.37 -20.68
C GLY A 542 -5.06 -4.26 -19.99
N ASP A 543 -6.21 -3.94 -20.54
CA ASP A 543 -7.17 -2.93 -20.05
C ASP A 543 -8.13 -3.48 -18.98
N GLY A 544 -7.98 -4.77 -18.61
CA GLY A 544 -8.80 -5.41 -17.57
C GLY A 544 -8.60 -4.82 -16.17
N ASP A 545 -9.70 -4.67 -15.43
CA ASP A 545 -9.69 -4.20 -14.04
C ASP A 545 -9.16 -5.28 -13.08
N ILE A 546 -8.47 -4.86 -12.02
CA ILE A 546 -8.00 -5.71 -10.92
C ILE A 546 -8.75 -5.30 -9.64
N HIS A 547 -9.55 -6.22 -9.12
CA HIS A 547 -10.32 -6.06 -7.90
C HIS A 547 -9.67 -6.85 -6.77
N TYR A 548 -8.99 -6.14 -5.87
CA TYR A 548 -8.35 -6.75 -4.72
C TYR A 548 -9.36 -7.23 -3.69
N ASP A 549 -9.32 -8.53 -3.41
CA ASP A 549 -10.14 -9.13 -2.36
C ASP A 549 -9.46 -8.96 -0.99
N THR A 550 -10.01 -8.05 -0.18
CA THR A 550 -9.51 -7.76 1.18
C THR A 550 -9.65 -8.94 2.14
N ALA A 551 -10.51 -9.93 1.83
CA ALA A 551 -10.60 -11.17 2.60
C ALA A 551 -9.29 -11.98 2.56
N LEU A 552 -8.46 -11.80 1.52
CA LEU A 552 -7.17 -12.49 1.37
C LEU A 552 -6.17 -12.19 2.49
N LYS A 553 -6.37 -11.10 3.25
CA LYS A 553 -5.64 -10.81 4.50
C LYS A 553 -5.78 -11.93 5.54
N LYS A 554 -6.86 -12.71 5.46
CA LYS A 554 -7.17 -13.86 6.33
C LYS A 554 -6.87 -15.21 5.67
N SER A 555 -6.37 -15.22 4.42
CA SER A 555 -6.10 -16.45 3.68
C SER A 555 -4.99 -17.28 4.32
N GLN A 556 -5.10 -18.61 4.22
CA GLN A 556 -4.17 -19.56 4.84
C GLN A 556 -3.46 -20.46 3.81
N GLY A 557 -2.99 -19.90 2.68
CA GLY A 557 -2.30 -20.65 1.62
C GLY A 557 -0.93 -21.26 2.01
N GLY A 558 -0.42 -20.97 3.21
CA GLY A 558 0.77 -21.56 3.80
C GLY A 558 0.98 -21.01 5.22
N ASN A 559 1.81 -21.69 6.03
CA ASN A 559 2.08 -21.27 7.40
C ASN A 559 3.41 -20.51 7.47
N LEU A 560 3.34 -19.17 7.46
CA LEU A 560 4.53 -18.36 7.69
C LEU A 560 4.92 -18.40 9.17
N GLY A 561 3.98 -18.36 10.10
CA GLY A 561 4.29 -18.04 11.50
C GLY A 561 4.86 -16.61 11.60
N GLY A 562 4.32 -15.81 12.49
CA GLY A 562 4.75 -14.43 12.69
C GLY A 562 4.26 -13.91 14.02
N GLN A 563 4.93 -12.91 14.59
CA GLN A 563 4.38 -12.22 15.75
C GLN A 563 3.36 -11.18 15.28
N ARG A 564 2.21 -11.09 15.95
CA ARG A 564 1.27 -10.00 15.66
C ARG A 564 1.94 -8.67 15.98
N ARG A 565 1.71 -7.68 15.12
CA ARG A 565 2.27 -6.34 15.29
C ARG A 565 1.23 -5.27 15.03
N VAL A 566 1.41 -4.12 15.66
CA VAL A 566 0.73 -2.88 15.27
C VAL A 566 1.47 -2.26 14.09
N ILE A 567 0.72 -1.94 13.03
CA ILE A 567 1.21 -1.25 11.85
C ILE A 567 0.70 0.18 11.93
N PHE A 568 1.61 1.15 11.94
CA PHE A 568 1.24 2.56 11.89
C PHE A 568 0.63 2.90 10.52
N LEU A 569 -0.61 3.39 10.53
CA LEU A 569 -1.35 3.79 9.32
C LEU A 569 -1.20 5.28 9.02
N GLY A 570 -0.89 6.07 10.04
CA GLY A 570 -0.77 7.52 9.94
C GLY A 570 -1.22 8.19 11.23
N TRP A 571 -0.97 9.50 11.30
CA TRP A 571 -1.45 10.33 12.40
C TRP A 571 -1.94 11.67 11.87
N GLN A 572 -2.73 12.37 12.67
CA GLN A 572 -3.24 13.68 12.34
C GLN A 572 -3.37 14.53 13.60
N TYR A 573 -3.09 15.81 13.45
CA TYR A 573 -3.35 16.78 14.52
C TYR A 573 -4.81 17.24 14.42
N LYS A 574 -5.57 17.07 15.50
CA LYS A 574 -6.94 17.59 15.62
C LYS A 574 -6.92 18.90 16.42
N THR A 575 -7.94 19.73 16.24
CA THR A 575 -8.24 20.78 17.21
C THR A 575 -8.49 20.14 18.58
N PRO A 576 -8.07 20.77 19.70
CA PRO A 576 -8.34 20.24 21.02
C PRO A 576 -9.86 20.09 21.21
N GLU A 577 -10.33 18.86 21.32
CA GLU A 577 -11.62 18.55 21.93
C GLU A 577 -11.29 18.04 23.33
N GLU A 578 -12.06 18.48 24.33
CA GLU A 578 -11.92 17.95 25.69
C GLU A 578 -12.06 16.43 25.63
N LEU A 579 -10.95 15.72 25.90
CA LEU A 579 -10.98 14.30 26.17
C LEU A 579 -11.82 14.12 27.43
N SER A 580 -13.08 13.71 27.24
CA SER A 580 -14.01 13.46 28.32
C SER A 580 -13.41 12.40 29.28
N PRO A 581 -13.58 12.56 30.60
CA PRO A 581 -13.02 11.65 31.59
C PRO A 581 -13.51 10.22 31.49
#